data_AF-A0A8H4RR50-F1
#
_entry.id   AF-A0A8H4RR50-F1
#
_cell.length_a   1.000
_cell.length_b   1.000
_cell.length_c   1.000
_cell.angle_alpha   90.00
_cell.angle_beta   90.00
_cell.angle_gamma   90.00
#
_symmetry.space_group_name_H-M   'P 1'
#
loop_
_entity.id
_entity.type
_entity.pdbx_description
1 polymer ?
#
loop_
_entity_poly.entity_id
_entity_poly.type
_entity_poly.pdbx_seq_one_letter_code
_entity_poly.pdbx_strand_id
1 'polypeptide(L)'
;MPWCSLKSLSRSRNPSTSPDAPQPPPPPYSTSSLQPLSLKGANLQIQATDVPQWEWTRAQCQEWFAQILIVKMNYSVEEAAAIADKLEGWGPSIYTRRIQDWEEILGRPAGVALYVSLVRLRRKEGAVPLWVKLPSVW
;
A
#
# COMPACT_ATOMS: atom_id res chain seq x y z
N MET A 1 33.39 -28.74 32.31
CA MET A 1 34.83 -28.63 31.94
C MET A 1 35.20 -29.91 31.18
N PRO A 2 36.21 -29.94 30.29
CA PRO A 2 36.58 -29.02 29.19
C PRO A 2 37.03 -29.78 27.90
N TRP A 3 37.47 -29.04 26.87
CA TRP A 3 38.42 -29.43 25.79
C TRP A 3 38.05 -30.57 24.81
N CYS A 4 38.52 -30.69 23.55
CA CYS A 4 39.39 -29.98 22.58
C CYS A 4 39.10 -30.67 21.22
N SER A 5 38.91 -29.98 20.08
CA SER A 5 39.90 -29.50 19.10
C SER A 5 40.64 -30.56 18.24
N LEU A 6 40.59 -30.36 16.90
CA LEU A 6 41.62 -30.58 15.84
C LEU A 6 41.36 -31.59 14.68
N LYS A 7 41.09 -30.99 13.49
CA LYS A 7 41.77 -31.08 12.16
C LYS A 7 42.22 -32.43 11.57
N SER A 8 41.88 -32.65 10.28
CA SER A 8 42.77 -33.19 9.22
C SER A 8 42.12 -33.00 7.82
N LEU A 9 42.52 -31.99 7.03
CA LEU A 9 43.27 -32.10 5.74
C LEU A 9 42.86 -33.31 4.87
N SER A 10 42.41 -33.11 3.62
CA SER A 10 43.33 -33.05 2.48
C SER A 10 42.74 -32.44 1.20
N ARG A 11 43.65 -31.78 0.47
CA ARG A 11 43.57 -31.07 -0.80
C ARG A 11 43.48 -32.06 -1.98
N SER A 12 42.68 -31.76 -3.01
CA SER A 12 43.09 -32.03 -4.39
C SER A 12 42.51 -30.98 -5.33
N ARG A 13 43.43 -30.32 -6.02
CA ARG A 13 43.23 -29.25 -6.99
C ARG A 13 43.40 -29.91 -8.35
N ASN A 14 42.47 -29.71 -9.29
CA ASN A 14 42.77 -29.87 -10.71
C ASN A 14 42.34 -28.62 -11.48
N PRO A 15 43.18 -28.15 -12.43
CA PRO A 15 43.02 -26.89 -13.15
C PRO A 15 42.31 -27.12 -14.49
N SER A 16 41.61 -26.11 -15.01
CA SER A 16 41.38 -25.97 -16.45
C SER A 16 41.14 -24.51 -16.81
N THR A 17 42.20 -23.94 -17.37
CA THR A 17 42.29 -22.65 -18.05
C THR A 17 41.60 -22.74 -19.41
N SER A 18 40.74 -21.76 -19.77
CA SER A 18 40.50 -21.19 -21.12
C SER A 18 39.18 -20.39 -21.14
N PRO A 19 38.98 -19.47 -22.10
CA PRO A 19 39.63 -18.18 -22.23
C PRO A 19 38.65 -17.02 -21.99
N ASP A 20 39.21 -15.88 -21.62
CA ASP A 20 38.53 -14.60 -21.39
C ASP A 20 37.76 -14.15 -22.66
N ALA A 21 36.43 -14.32 -22.64
CA ALA A 21 35.55 -13.73 -23.64
C ALA A 21 35.18 -12.31 -23.15
N PRO A 22 35.39 -11.25 -23.95
CA PRO A 22 35.03 -9.91 -23.53
C PRO A 22 33.51 -9.85 -23.32
N GLN A 23 33.07 -9.70 -22.06
CA GLN A 23 31.68 -9.37 -21.80
C GLN A 23 31.40 -8.00 -22.42
N PRO A 24 30.33 -7.84 -23.24
CA PRO A 24 29.94 -6.52 -23.70
C PRO A 24 29.62 -5.64 -22.48
N PRO A 25 29.98 -4.35 -22.50
CA PRO A 25 29.64 -3.45 -21.41
C PRO A 25 28.12 -3.49 -21.18
N PRO A 26 27.66 -3.41 -19.92
CA PRO A 26 26.22 -3.30 -19.64
C PRO A 26 25.66 -2.12 -20.45
N PRO A 27 24.43 -2.24 -20.99
CA PRO A 27 23.81 -1.14 -21.71
C PRO A 27 23.81 0.10 -20.80
N PRO A 28 24.08 1.30 -21.35
CA PRO A 28 24.08 2.52 -20.55
C PRO A 28 22.70 2.66 -19.93
N TYR A 29 22.61 2.54 -18.60
CA TYR A 29 21.40 2.89 -17.88
C TYR A 29 21.17 4.38 -18.11
N SER A 30 20.29 4.71 -19.06
CA SER A 30 19.82 6.07 -19.23
C SER A 30 19.16 6.48 -17.91
N THR A 31 19.82 7.39 -17.20
CA THR A 31 19.29 8.14 -16.06
C THR A 31 18.17 9.07 -16.53
N SER A 32 17.11 8.49 -17.07
CA SER A 32 15.94 9.18 -17.60
C SER A 32 14.72 8.30 -17.45
N SER A 33 14.32 8.07 -16.20
CA SER A 33 12.90 8.06 -15.83
C SER A 33 12.75 8.01 -14.31
N LEU A 34 13.19 9.07 -13.64
CA LEU A 34 12.51 9.49 -12.41
C LEU A 34 11.66 10.70 -12.80
N GLN A 35 10.70 10.48 -13.71
CA GLN A 35 9.56 11.39 -13.73
C GLN A 35 8.81 11.13 -12.42
N PRO A 36 8.65 12.13 -11.54
CA PRO A 36 7.65 11.99 -10.49
C PRO A 36 6.33 11.73 -11.22
N LEU A 37 5.70 10.57 -10.96
CA LEU A 37 4.36 10.25 -11.43
C LEU A 37 3.42 11.32 -10.86
N SER A 38 3.32 12.45 -11.55
CA SER A 38 2.36 13.49 -11.26
C SER A 38 1.01 12.95 -11.69
N LEU A 39 0.33 12.25 -10.78
CA LEU A 39 -1.05 11.83 -10.90
C LEU A 39 -2.03 13.02 -10.82
N LYS A 40 -1.59 14.24 -11.16
CA LYS A 40 -2.48 15.39 -11.40
C LYS A 40 -3.06 15.24 -12.80
N GLY A 41 -4.08 14.40 -12.97
CA GLY A 41 -4.80 14.34 -14.25
C GLY A 41 -5.50 13.04 -14.61
N ALA A 42 -5.46 12.00 -13.77
CA ALA A 42 -6.48 10.96 -13.90
C ALA A 42 -7.80 11.62 -13.47
N ASN A 43 -8.74 11.75 -14.39
CA ASN A 43 -10.09 12.26 -14.13
C ASN A 43 -10.83 11.22 -13.27
N LEU A 44 -10.43 11.11 -12.00
CA LEU A 44 -11.00 10.21 -11.03
C LEU A 44 -12.31 10.84 -10.60
N GLN A 45 -13.37 10.61 -11.38
CA GLN A 45 -14.74 10.95 -10.98
C GLN A 45 -15.24 9.98 -9.90
N ILE A 46 -14.47 9.84 -8.81
CA ILE A 46 -14.86 9.05 -7.66
C ILE A 46 -15.75 9.92 -6.78
N GLN A 47 -16.89 9.38 -6.39
CA GLN A 47 -17.88 10.06 -5.56
C GLN A 47 -17.87 9.51 -4.13
N ALA A 48 -18.37 10.32 -3.19
CA ALA A 48 -18.54 9.90 -1.79
C ALA A 48 -19.51 8.71 -1.61
N THR A 49 -20.37 8.45 -2.59
CA THR A 49 -21.31 7.32 -2.59
C THR A 49 -20.71 6.04 -3.17
N ASP A 50 -19.54 6.13 -3.80
CA ASP A 50 -18.91 4.98 -4.41
C ASP A 50 -18.40 4.01 -3.35
N VAL A 51 -18.35 2.74 -3.74
CA VAL A 51 -17.78 1.68 -2.92
C VAL A 51 -16.27 1.66 -3.16
N PRO A 52 -15.43 1.80 -2.10
CA PRO A 52 -13.99 1.62 -2.26
C PRO A 52 -13.65 0.28 -2.87
N GLN A 53 -12.90 0.28 -3.96
CA GLN A 53 -12.55 -0.97 -4.62
C GLN A 53 -11.27 -1.53 -4.01
N TRP A 54 -11.18 -2.86 -3.92
CA TRP A 54 -10.01 -3.56 -3.41
C TRP A 54 -8.75 -3.27 -4.23
N GLU A 55 -8.89 -3.05 -5.54
CA GLU A 55 -7.79 -2.76 -6.45
C GLU A 55 -7.50 -1.26 -6.61
N TRP A 56 -8.15 -0.39 -5.83
CA TRP A 56 -7.87 1.04 -5.91
C TRP A 56 -6.43 1.37 -5.52
N THR A 57 -5.85 2.26 -6.32
CA THR A 57 -4.57 2.89 -6.03
C THR A 57 -4.68 3.83 -4.83
N ARG A 58 -3.53 4.22 -4.27
CA ARG A 58 -3.47 5.24 -3.21
C ARG A 58 -4.23 6.50 -3.59
N ALA A 59 -3.99 7.04 -4.79
CA ALA A 59 -4.62 8.27 -5.25
C ALA A 59 -6.16 8.15 -5.29
N GLN A 60 -6.68 7.02 -5.76
CA GLN A 60 -8.12 6.75 -5.79
C GLN A 60 -8.72 6.66 -4.38
N CYS A 61 -8.01 6.01 -3.46
CA CYS A 61 -8.42 5.94 -2.07
C CYS A 61 -8.44 7.31 -1.39
N GLN A 62 -7.42 8.14 -1.64
CA GLN A 62 -7.33 9.50 -1.11
C GLN A 62 -8.45 10.39 -1.65
N GLU A 63 -8.70 10.33 -2.97
CA GLU A 63 -9.80 11.08 -3.60
C GLU A 63 -11.16 10.69 -2.98
N TRP A 64 -11.46 9.39 -2.93
CA TRP A 64 -12.70 8.92 -2.30
C TRP A 64 -12.84 9.38 -0.85
N PHE A 65 -11.74 9.30 -0.10
CA PHE A 65 -11.75 9.67 1.31
C PHE A 65 -11.99 11.17 1.48
N ALA A 66 -11.36 12.02 0.66
CA ALA A 66 -11.65 13.45 0.63
C ALA A 66 -13.12 13.73 0.32
N GLN A 67 -13.71 13.04 -0.67
CA GLN A 67 -15.13 13.18 -1.01
C GLN A 67 -16.05 12.79 0.16
N ILE A 68 -15.74 11.71 0.89
CA ILE A 68 -16.47 11.34 2.10
C ILE A 68 -16.40 12.44 3.17
N LEU A 69 -15.22 13.02 3.40
CA LEU A 69 -15.03 14.08 4.40
C LEU A 69 -15.85 15.32 4.05
N ILE A 70 -15.87 15.71 2.77
CA ILE A 70 -16.65 16.85 2.29
C ILE A 70 -18.16 16.56 2.39
N VAL A 71 -18.62 15.48 1.76
CA VAL A 71 -20.06 15.23 1.55
C VAL A 71 -20.76 14.66 2.77
N LYS A 72 -20.09 13.78 3.53
CA LYS A 72 -20.71 13.08 4.67
C LYS A 72 -20.38 13.71 6.00
N MET A 73 -19.27 14.44 6.10
CA MET A 73 -18.78 14.97 7.37
C MET A 73 -18.63 16.51 7.38
N ASN A 74 -18.98 17.20 6.29
CA ASN A 74 -18.98 18.66 6.17
C ASN A 74 -17.62 19.33 6.44
N TYR A 75 -16.51 18.63 6.14
CA TYR A 75 -15.20 19.27 6.15
C TYR A 75 -15.07 20.24 4.96
N SER A 76 -14.26 21.28 5.13
CA SER A 76 -13.86 22.10 3.98
C SER A 76 -13.00 21.29 3.01
N VAL A 77 -12.94 21.72 1.74
CA VAL A 77 -12.14 21.05 0.70
C VAL A 77 -10.66 21.00 1.08
N GLU A 78 -10.15 22.07 1.70
CA GLU A 78 -8.75 22.19 2.11
C GLU A 78 -8.41 21.24 3.27
N GLU A 79 -9.27 21.17 4.29
CA GLU A 79 -9.10 20.24 5.41
C GLU A 79 -9.23 18.78 4.96
N ALA A 80 -10.20 18.49 4.10
CA ALA A 80 -10.42 17.15 3.57
C ALA A 80 -9.20 16.66 2.77
N ALA A 81 -8.62 17.51 1.93
CA ALA A 81 -7.41 17.19 1.18
C ALA A 81 -6.21 16.94 2.12
N ALA A 82 -6.00 17.80 3.11
CA ALA A 82 -4.90 17.66 4.08
C ALA A 82 -5.01 16.39 4.94
N ILE A 83 -6.24 15.96 5.26
CA ILE A 83 -6.49 14.71 5.98
C ILE A 83 -6.33 13.51 5.04
N ALA A 84 -6.82 13.61 3.81
CA ALA A 84 -6.72 12.54 2.83
C ALA A 84 -5.26 12.25 2.41
N ASP A 85 -4.41 13.27 2.34
CA ASP A 85 -2.98 13.08 2.04
C ASP A 85 -2.27 12.19 3.08
N LYS A 86 -2.72 12.25 4.34
CA LYS A 86 -2.21 11.40 5.44
C LYS A 86 -2.69 9.96 5.34
N LEU A 87 -3.67 9.67 4.49
CA LEU A 87 -4.14 8.31 4.28
C LEU A 87 -3.06 7.52 3.52
N GLU A 88 -2.40 6.63 4.24
CA GLU A 88 -1.44 5.70 3.67
C GLU A 88 -2.09 4.38 3.28
N GLY A 89 -1.59 3.82 2.17
CA GLY A 89 -2.02 2.53 1.65
C GLY A 89 -2.77 2.62 0.33
N TRP A 90 -3.55 1.59 0.07
CA TRP A 90 -4.27 1.30 -1.17
C TRP A 90 -5.59 0.60 -0.81
N GLY A 91 -6.40 0.18 -1.80
CA GLY A 91 -7.75 -0.38 -1.60
C GLY A 91 -7.91 -1.32 -0.38
N PRO A 92 -7.04 -2.33 -0.17
CA PRO A 92 -7.14 -3.24 0.97
C PRO A 92 -6.99 -2.52 2.31
N SER A 93 -6.10 -1.52 2.38
CA SER A 93 -5.83 -0.74 3.59
C SER A 93 -7.07 -0.01 4.11
N ILE A 94 -8.01 0.36 3.25
CA ILE A 94 -9.29 0.95 3.66
C ILE A 94 -10.08 -0.01 4.54
N TYR A 95 -10.14 -1.29 4.16
CA TYR A 95 -10.95 -2.29 4.83
C TYR A 95 -10.26 -3.01 5.99
N THR A 96 -8.92 -3.06 5.98
CA THR A 96 -8.14 -3.74 7.02
C THR A 96 -7.72 -2.83 8.16
N ARG A 97 -7.80 -1.50 7.99
CA ARG A 97 -7.44 -0.52 9.02
C ARG A 97 -8.40 -0.62 10.21
N ARG A 98 -7.85 -0.57 11.44
CA ARG A 98 -8.64 -0.77 12.66
C ARG A 98 -9.43 0.50 12.99
N ILE A 99 -10.49 0.34 13.78
CA ILE A 99 -11.31 1.46 14.22
C ILE A 99 -10.51 2.52 14.97
N GLN A 100 -9.55 2.11 15.82
CA GLN A 100 -8.70 3.04 16.57
C GLN A 100 -7.85 3.91 15.64
N ASP A 101 -7.35 3.33 14.54
CA ASP A 101 -6.53 4.07 13.58
C ASP A 101 -7.40 5.12 12.83
N TRP A 102 -8.69 4.84 12.59
CA TRP A 102 -9.62 5.82 12.02
C TRP A 102 -10.00 6.93 13.01
N GLU A 103 -10.13 6.59 14.29
CA GLU A 103 -10.34 7.55 15.36
C GLU A 103 -9.13 8.45 15.58
N GLU A 104 -7.91 7.96 15.36
CA GLU A 104 -6.71 8.78 15.42
C GLU A 104 -6.67 9.80 14.26
N ILE A 105 -7.12 9.41 13.07
CA ILE A 105 -7.14 10.28 11.88
C ILE A 105 -8.24 11.35 11.99
N LEU A 106 -9.45 10.98 12.43
CA LEU A 106 -10.65 11.83 12.35
C LEU A 106 -11.19 12.29 13.71
N GLY A 107 -10.67 11.75 14.80
CA GLY A 107 -11.29 11.87 16.11
C GLY A 107 -12.56 11.01 16.26
N ARG A 108 -13.05 10.92 17.49
CA ARG A 108 -14.42 10.47 17.77
C ARG A 108 -15.36 11.68 17.70
N PRO A 109 -16.56 11.59 17.12
CA PRO A 109 -17.25 10.36 16.65
C PRO A 109 -17.02 9.99 15.18
N ALA A 110 -16.34 10.83 14.39
CA ALA A 110 -16.24 10.69 12.93
C ALA A 110 -15.54 9.39 12.49
N GLY A 111 -14.43 9.01 13.16
CA GLY A 111 -13.69 7.77 12.86
C GLY A 111 -14.54 6.52 13.02
N VAL A 112 -15.38 6.46 14.07
CA VAL A 112 -16.33 5.37 14.31
C VAL A 112 -17.37 5.29 13.19
N ALA A 113 -17.95 6.43 12.81
CA ALA A 113 -18.99 6.48 11.78
C ALA A 113 -18.46 6.01 10.41
N LEU A 114 -17.24 6.41 10.06
CA LEU A 114 -16.57 5.94 8.84
C LEU A 114 -16.32 4.44 8.89
N TYR A 115 -15.75 3.95 9.99
CA TYR A 115 -15.43 2.54 10.16
C TYR A 115 -16.69 1.66 10.02
N VAL A 116 -17.79 2.03 10.68
CA VAL A 116 -19.08 1.33 10.56
C VAL A 116 -19.59 1.35 9.11
N SER A 117 -19.41 2.45 8.40
CA SER A 117 -19.77 2.55 6.99
C SER A 117 -18.94 1.58 6.13
N LEU A 118 -17.63 1.51 6.33
CA LEU A 118 -16.73 0.59 5.64
C LEU A 118 -17.06 -0.89 5.93
N VAL A 119 -17.41 -1.23 7.18
CA VAL A 119 -17.85 -2.58 7.56
C VAL A 119 -19.11 -3.00 6.82
N ARG A 120 -19.99 -2.07 6.46
CA ARG A 120 -21.17 -2.35 5.62
C ARG A 120 -20.79 -2.49 4.15
N LEU A 121 -19.87 -1.65 3.67
CA LEU A 121 -19.43 -1.64 2.27
C LEU A 121 -18.58 -2.86 1.90
N ARG A 122 -17.88 -3.51 2.85
CA ARG A 122 -16.97 -4.64 2.55
C ARG A 122 -17.61 -5.86 1.88
N ARG A 123 -18.96 -5.95 1.88
CA ARG A 123 -19.72 -7.02 1.22
C ARG A 123 -20.25 -6.63 -0.16
N LYS A 124 -19.98 -5.41 -0.61
CA LYS A 124 -20.37 -4.92 -1.93
C LYS A 124 -19.39 -5.42 -2.98
N GLU A 125 -19.86 -5.45 -4.22
CA GLU A 125 -19.05 -5.86 -5.36
C GLU A 125 -17.78 -5.01 -5.46
N GLY A 126 -16.66 -5.70 -5.69
CA GLY A 126 -15.33 -5.11 -5.81
C GLY A 126 -14.72 -4.57 -4.51
N ALA A 127 -15.45 -4.53 -3.39
CA ALA A 127 -14.94 -4.03 -2.11
C ALA A 127 -13.87 -4.95 -1.49
N VAL A 128 -14.21 -6.22 -1.27
CA VAL A 128 -13.31 -7.24 -0.70
C VAL A 128 -13.55 -8.56 -1.44
N PRO A 129 -12.52 -9.18 -2.03
CA PRO A 129 -12.67 -10.45 -2.71
C PRO A 129 -13.15 -11.56 -1.77
N LEU A 130 -13.97 -12.48 -2.29
CA LEU A 130 -14.61 -13.54 -1.51
C LEU A 130 -13.61 -14.48 -0.79
N TRP A 131 -12.39 -14.60 -1.31
CA TRP A 131 -11.35 -15.44 -0.73
C TRP A 131 -10.58 -14.76 0.42
N VAL A 132 -10.76 -13.46 0.64
CA VAL A 132 -10.09 -12.72 1.71
C VAL A 132 -10.89 -12.81 3.01
N LYS A 133 -10.27 -13.39 4.04
CA LYS A 133 -10.83 -13.41 5.40
C LYS A 133 -10.32 -12.20 6.17
N LEU A 134 -11.16 -11.17 6.28
CA LEU A 134 -10.89 -10.06 7.18
C LEU A 134 -11.09 -10.51 8.64
N PRO A 135 -10.27 -10.01 9.57
CA PRO A 135 -10.46 -10.30 10.99
C PRO A 135 -11.87 -9.88 11.43
N SER A 136 -12.49 -10.73 12.24
CA SER A 136 -13.74 -10.42 12.94
C SER A 136 -13.52 -9.13 13.75
N VAL A 137 -14.41 -8.16 13.57
CA VAL A 137 -14.39 -6.92 14.35
C VAL A 137 -14.72 -7.27 15.79
N TRP A 138 -13.88 -6.86 16.76
CA TRP A 138 -14.11 -6.99 18.20
C TRP A 138 -14.30 -5.62 18.82
#